data_AF-A0A832LEI8-F1
#
_entry.id   AF-A0A832LEI8-F1
#
_cell.length_a   1.000
_cell.length_b   1.000
_cell.length_c   1.000
_cell.angle_alpha   90.00
_cell.angle_beta   90.00
_cell.angle_gamma   90.00
#
_symmetry.space_group_name_H-M   'P 1'
#
loop_
_entity.id
_entity.type
_entity.pdbx_description
1 polymer ?
#
loop_
_entity_poly.entity_id
_entity_poly.type
_entity_poly.pdbx_seq_one_letter_code
_entity_poly.pdbx_strand_id
1 'polypeptide(L)'
;MRPVSQRVNAKKTHESNTGFGKSTSELLILKPEGYPLSGMMDEYPVIENRDVFEFYAREQWNGYVARKGDYLFDRRMFPDFAYRIIDVEPAESLIGSSTSIIVTEEENGIPSSTEIKSSVKFEDVIGQELAKQKCRLIERFLEEPERFGKWAPRNILFFGPSGTGKTMLAKALANKTDVPIIPVKATQLIGEYVGDGARQIHQLYDRAEEMAPCIIFIDELDAIALDRKYQELRGDVSEIVNALLTEMDGIVERDGVCTICSTNRIYSLDSAIRSRFEEEIEFVLPGEEEVIRIFESNVKTFPLQVEGCNFQALAKKAKGLSGRDLVEKVLKTALHQAIIEDREIVTGKDFENAFVKLGRKDIPQGPSELYI
;
A
#
# COMPACT_ATOMS: atom_id res chain seq x y z
N MET A 1 30.36 -53.65 -24.41
CA MET A 1 29.32 -52.78 -23.80
C MET A 1 28.05 -53.60 -23.63
N ARG A 2 27.72 -54.00 -22.41
CA ARG A 2 26.48 -54.71 -22.06
C ARG A 2 25.47 -53.65 -21.58
N PRO A 3 24.25 -53.55 -22.13
CA PRO A 3 23.26 -52.61 -21.63
C PRO A 3 22.70 -53.11 -20.30
N VAL A 4 22.73 -52.21 -19.32
CA VAL A 4 22.30 -52.42 -17.94
C VAL A 4 20.77 -52.42 -17.88
N SER A 5 20.23 -53.50 -17.32
CA SER A 5 18.82 -53.70 -17.01
C SER A 5 18.32 -52.67 -15.99
N GLN A 6 17.38 -51.80 -16.38
CA GLN A 6 16.59 -51.01 -15.44
C GLN A 6 15.61 -51.92 -14.70
N ARG A 7 15.77 -52.00 -13.38
CA ARG A 7 14.81 -52.65 -12.48
C ARG A 7 13.56 -51.77 -12.38
N VAL A 8 12.45 -52.26 -12.92
CA VAL A 8 11.11 -51.72 -12.69
C VAL A 8 10.70 -52.14 -11.28
N ASN A 9 10.65 -51.20 -10.33
CA ASN A 9 10.04 -51.45 -9.03
C ASN A 9 8.51 -51.36 -9.17
N ALA A 10 7.86 -52.43 -8.72
CA ALA A 10 6.46 -52.72 -8.90
C ALA A 10 5.53 -51.64 -8.30
N LYS A 11 4.49 -51.30 -9.07
CA LYS A 11 3.24 -50.69 -8.62
C LYS A 11 2.77 -51.38 -7.32
N LYS A 12 2.78 -50.66 -6.20
CA LYS A 12 1.83 -50.93 -5.12
C LYS A 12 0.49 -50.34 -5.55
N THR A 13 -0.32 -51.20 -6.14
CA THR A 13 -1.74 -50.97 -6.36
C THR A 13 -2.35 -50.72 -4.98
N HIS A 14 -2.68 -49.46 -4.66
CA HIS A 14 -3.58 -49.20 -3.55
C HIS A 14 -4.97 -49.61 -4.02
N GLU A 15 -5.47 -50.69 -3.42
CA GLU A 15 -6.81 -51.19 -3.58
C GLU A 15 -7.81 -50.05 -3.33
N SER A 16 -8.73 -49.92 -4.28
CA SER A 16 -9.94 -49.12 -4.18
C SER A 16 -10.77 -49.59 -2.99
N ASN A 17 -10.58 -48.94 -1.84
CA ASN A 17 -11.45 -49.13 -0.69
C ASN A 17 -12.67 -48.23 -0.89
N THR A 18 -13.69 -48.77 -1.56
CA THR A 18 -15.04 -48.20 -1.62
C THR A 18 -15.64 -48.27 -0.22
N GLY A 19 -15.38 -47.24 0.56
CA GLY A 19 -15.99 -47.01 1.86
C GLY A 19 -15.83 -45.55 2.23
N PHE A 20 -16.85 -44.74 1.98
CA PHE A 20 -16.97 -43.42 2.61
C PHE A 20 -16.93 -43.65 4.13
N GLY A 21 -15.82 -43.25 4.78
CA GLY A 21 -15.73 -43.25 6.23
C GLY A 21 -16.83 -42.37 6.81
N LYS A 22 -17.36 -42.73 7.99
CA LYS A 22 -18.29 -41.85 8.71
C LYS A 22 -17.57 -40.53 9.00
N SER A 23 -18.04 -39.45 8.36
CA SER A 23 -17.61 -38.09 8.70
C SER A 23 -17.95 -37.82 10.17
N THR A 24 -17.02 -37.22 10.90
CA THR A 24 -17.29 -36.68 12.25
C THR A 24 -17.17 -35.17 12.30
N SER A 25 -16.67 -34.53 11.24
CA SER A 25 -16.66 -33.07 11.11
C SER A 25 -17.96 -32.58 10.49
N GLU A 26 -18.58 -31.58 11.11
CA GLU A 26 -19.76 -30.88 10.62
C GLU A 26 -19.35 -29.67 9.78
N LEU A 27 -18.34 -28.91 10.24
CA LEU A 27 -17.87 -27.68 9.59
C LEU A 27 -16.35 -27.58 9.59
N LEU A 28 -15.79 -27.12 8.46
CA LEU A 28 -14.38 -26.85 8.27
C LEU A 28 -14.20 -25.47 7.63
N ILE A 29 -13.46 -24.58 8.30
CA ILE A 29 -13.15 -23.23 7.79
C ILE A 29 -11.68 -23.20 7.38
N LEU A 30 -11.44 -22.85 6.12
CA LEU A 30 -10.13 -22.83 5.49
C LEU A 30 -9.73 -21.43 5.05
N LYS A 31 -8.43 -21.15 5.09
CA LYS A 31 -7.82 -19.94 4.55
C LYS A 31 -6.77 -20.31 3.51
N PRO A 32 -6.76 -19.70 2.31
CA PRO A 32 -5.68 -19.91 1.35
C PRO A 32 -4.36 -19.32 1.91
N GLU A 33 -3.28 -20.11 1.92
CA GLU A 33 -1.98 -19.67 2.46
C GLU A 33 -0.90 -19.53 1.37
N GLY A 34 -0.95 -20.32 0.30
CA GLY A 34 -0.03 -20.21 -0.83
C GLY A 34 0.71 -21.48 -1.23
N TYR A 35 1.70 -21.36 -2.10
CA TYR A 35 2.53 -22.49 -2.56
C TYR A 35 3.77 -22.72 -1.66
N PRO A 36 4.21 -23.97 -1.46
CA PRO A 36 5.39 -24.31 -0.66
C PRO A 36 6.71 -23.72 -1.15
N LEU A 37 6.81 -23.36 -2.44
CA LEU A 37 8.02 -22.88 -3.08
C LEU A 37 7.76 -21.53 -3.74
N SER A 38 8.53 -20.51 -3.35
CA SER A 38 8.45 -19.17 -3.92
C SER A 38 9.02 -19.17 -5.34
N GLY A 39 8.19 -18.93 -6.36
CA GLY A 39 8.65 -18.65 -7.73
C GLY A 39 8.06 -19.49 -8.86
N MET A 40 6.97 -20.22 -8.64
CA MET A 40 6.27 -20.92 -9.75
C MET A 40 4.91 -20.34 -10.11
N MET A 41 4.21 -19.71 -9.18
CA MET A 41 2.90 -19.09 -9.40
C MET A 41 2.74 -17.92 -8.42
N ASP A 42 2.54 -16.71 -8.93
CA ASP A 42 2.32 -15.50 -8.12
C ASP A 42 0.81 -15.24 -7.84
N GLU A 43 -0.06 -16.10 -8.37
CA GLU A 43 -1.52 -16.03 -8.19
C GLU A 43 -2.07 -17.22 -7.40
N TYR A 44 -2.95 -16.92 -6.44
CA TYR A 44 -3.72 -17.95 -5.72
C TYR A 44 -4.91 -18.41 -6.57
N PRO A 45 -5.23 -19.72 -6.56
CA PRO A 45 -6.39 -20.25 -7.26
C PRO A 45 -7.68 -19.65 -6.67
N VAL A 46 -8.50 -19.05 -7.53
CA VAL A 46 -9.78 -18.43 -7.14
C VAL A 46 -10.88 -19.49 -7.24
N ILE A 47 -11.73 -19.54 -6.21
CA ILE A 47 -12.89 -20.45 -6.18
C ILE A 47 -14.05 -19.77 -6.92
N GLU A 48 -14.27 -20.13 -8.18
CA GLU A 48 -15.38 -19.59 -8.98
C GLU A 48 -16.75 -20.16 -8.56
N ASN A 49 -16.78 -21.45 -8.20
CA ASN A 49 -18.00 -22.15 -7.80
C ASN A 49 -17.80 -22.91 -6.49
N ARG A 50 -18.50 -22.45 -5.45
CA ARG A 50 -18.40 -22.97 -4.08
C ARG A 50 -18.85 -24.43 -3.97
N ASP A 51 -19.94 -24.81 -4.65
CA ASP A 51 -20.47 -26.18 -4.58
C ASP A 51 -19.52 -27.19 -5.24
N VAL A 52 -18.91 -26.80 -6.37
CA VAL A 52 -17.93 -27.63 -7.09
C VAL A 52 -16.67 -27.79 -6.25
N PHE A 53 -16.16 -26.69 -5.68
CA PHE A 53 -14.99 -26.72 -4.81
C PHE A 53 -15.25 -27.56 -3.56
N GLU A 54 -16.41 -27.43 -2.93
CA GLU A 54 -16.76 -28.18 -1.73
C GLU A 54 -16.79 -29.69 -2.01
N PHE A 55 -17.41 -30.12 -3.11
CA PHE A 55 -17.38 -31.52 -3.53
C PHE A 55 -15.96 -32.02 -3.78
N TYR A 56 -15.17 -31.23 -4.52
CA TYR A 56 -13.78 -31.50 -4.83
C TYR A 56 -12.91 -31.66 -3.56
N ALA A 57 -13.04 -30.73 -2.62
CA ALA A 57 -12.31 -30.70 -1.36
C ALA A 57 -12.68 -31.89 -0.45
N ARG A 58 -13.96 -32.26 -0.39
CA ARG A 58 -14.43 -33.46 0.31
C ARG A 58 -13.78 -34.73 -0.24
N GLU A 59 -13.72 -34.88 -1.57
CA GLU A 59 -13.09 -36.06 -2.17
C GLU A 59 -11.58 -36.12 -1.88
N GLN A 60 -10.91 -34.98 -1.96
CA GLN A 60 -9.46 -34.91 -1.83
C GLN A 60 -8.98 -35.17 -0.39
N TRP A 61 -9.65 -34.59 0.59
CA TRP A 61 -9.24 -34.67 2.01
C TRP A 61 -10.07 -35.67 2.83
N ASN A 62 -10.88 -36.51 2.17
CA ASN A 62 -11.66 -37.56 2.82
C ASN A 62 -10.76 -38.45 3.70
N GLY A 63 -11.15 -38.63 4.96
CA GLY A 63 -10.42 -39.43 5.95
C GLY A 63 -9.26 -38.70 6.63
N TYR A 64 -9.01 -37.42 6.32
CA TYR A 64 -8.02 -36.61 7.03
C TYR A 64 -8.59 -36.12 8.38
N VAL A 65 -7.78 -36.18 9.44
CA VAL A 65 -8.13 -35.63 10.75
C VAL A 65 -7.79 -34.14 10.74
N ALA A 66 -8.80 -33.29 10.68
CA ALA A 66 -8.64 -31.85 10.67
C ALA A 66 -8.47 -31.30 12.09
N ARG A 67 -7.42 -30.49 12.29
CA ARG A 67 -7.19 -29.73 13.53
C ARG A 67 -6.99 -28.26 13.18
N LYS A 68 -7.41 -27.39 14.10
CA LYS A 68 -7.16 -25.96 13.98
C LYS A 68 -5.66 -25.68 13.90
N GLY A 69 -5.26 -24.93 12.87
CA GLY A 69 -3.87 -24.58 12.59
C GLY A 69 -3.14 -25.52 11.66
N ASP A 70 -3.69 -26.69 11.32
CA ASP A 70 -3.08 -27.62 10.36
C ASP A 70 -3.20 -27.10 8.92
N TYR A 71 -2.33 -27.62 8.05
CA TYR A 71 -2.32 -27.32 6.62
C TYR A 71 -2.89 -28.48 5.81
N LEU A 72 -3.78 -28.18 4.89
CA LEU A 72 -4.31 -29.08 3.88
C LEU A 72 -3.72 -28.70 2.52
N PHE A 73 -2.99 -29.64 1.91
CA PHE A 73 -2.42 -29.43 0.58
C PHE A 73 -3.37 -29.94 -0.50
N ASP A 74 -3.52 -29.12 -1.51
CA ASP A 74 -4.09 -29.51 -2.78
C ASP A 74 -3.03 -30.18 -3.64
N ARG A 75 -3.16 -31.50 -3.82
CA ARG A 75 -2.21 -32.33 -4.58
C ARG A 75 -2.64 -32.59 -6.02
N ARG A 76 -3.80 -32.07 -6.43
CA ARG A 76 -4.26 -32.14 -7.82
C ARG A 76 -3.81 -30.90 -8.59
N MET A 77 -3.41 -29.84 -7.88
CA MET A 77 -2.64 -28.72 -8.43
C MET A 77 -1.13 -28.97 -8.39
N PHE A 78 -0.40 -28.41 -9.36
CA PHE A 78 1.07 -28.41 -9.37
C PHE A 78 1.58 -26.97 -9.59
N PRO A 79 2.42 -26.42 -8.67
CA PRO A 79 2.81 -27.00 -7.39
C PRO A 79 1.64 -27.13 -6.41
N ASP A 80 1.77 -28.00 -5.40
CA ASP A 80 0.72 -28.22 -4.40
C ASP A 80 0.35 -26.88 -3.72
N PHE A 81 -0.94 -26.56 -3.59
CA PHE A 81 -1.39 -25.33 -2.94
C PHE A 81 -1.82 -25.59 -1.49
N ALA A 82 -1.42 -24.73 -0.54
CA ALA A 82 -1.72 -24.91 0.88
C ALA A 82 -2.95 -24.10 1.30
N TYR A 83 -3.88 -24.78 1.98
CA TYR A 83 -4.94 -24.16 2.78
C TYR A 83 -4.65 -24.38 4.27
N ARG A 84 -4.85 -23.36 5.09
CA ARG A 84 -4.75 -23.43 6.55
C ARG A 84 -6.13 -23.62 7.17
N ILE A 85 -6.26 -24.56 8.10
CA ILE A 85 -7.50 -24.77 8.86
C ILE A 85 -7.60 -23.70 9.93
N ILE A 86 -8.55 -22.77 9.76
CA ILE A 86 -8.84 -21.71 10.74
C ILE A 86 -9.71 -22.23 11.86
N ASP A 87 -10.67 -23.08 11.54
CA ASP A 87 -11.56 -23.69 12.51
C ASP A 87 -12.13 -25.02 12.02
N VAL A 88 -12.49 -25.87 12.96
CA VAL A 88 -13.14 -27.16 12.68
C VAL A 88 -14.09 -27.51 13.82
N GLU A 89 -15.31 -27.91 13.48
CA GLU A 89 -16.34 -28.33 14.43
C GLU A 89 -16.82 -29.76 14.11
N PRO A 90 -16.79 -30.70 15.07
CA PRO A 90 -16.14 -30.63 16.39
C PRO A 90 -14.61 -30.54 16.29
N ALA A 91 -13.97 -30.07 17.36
CA ALA A 91 -12.51 -29.97 17.44
C ALA A 91 -11.86 -31.36 17.28
N GLU A 92 -10.88 -31.45 16.37
CA GLU A 92 -10.22 -32.71 15.95
C GLU A 92 -11.17 -33.75 15.34
N SER A 93 -11.67 -33.50 14.13
CA SER A 93 -12.66 -34.36 13.47
C SER A 93 -12.22 -34.83 12.08
N LEU A 94 -12.84 -35.91 11.61
CA LEU A 94 -12.53 -36.52 10.31
C LEU A 94 -13.34 -35.85 9.22
N ILE A 95 -12.64 -35.32 8.21
CA ILE A 95 -13.24 -34.82 6.98
C ILE A 95 -13.86 -36.00 6.22
N GLY A 96 -15.12 -35.87 5.83
CA GLY A 96 -15.85 -36.88 5.09
C GLY A 96 -16.89 -36.29 4.14
N SER A 97 -17.81 -37.13 3.67
CA SER A 97 -18.81 -36.73 2.65
C SER A 97 -19.83 -35.70 3.11
N SER A 98 -20.05 -35.57 4.43
CA SER A 98 -21.02 -34.64 5.01
C SER A 98 -20.39 -33.40 5.66
N THR A 99 -19.07 -33.19 5.50
CA THR A 99 -18.39 -32.01 6.05
C THR A 99 -18.74 -30.78 5.23
N SER A 100 -19.26 -29.72 5.85
CA SER A 100 -19.37 -28.42 5.17
C SER A 100 -18.01 -27.72 5.15
N ILE A 101 -17.55 -27.28 3.98
CA ILE A 101 -16.23 -26.63 3.83
C ILE A 101 -16.44 -25.20 3.35
N ILE A 102 -15.96 -24.24 4.13
CA ILE A 102 -16.01 -22.81 3.83
C ILE A 102 -14.58 -22.31 3.68
N VAL A 103 -14.30 -21.61 2.58
CA VAL A 103 -13.02 -20.92 2.39
C VAL A 103 -13.23 -19.44 2.65
N THR A 104 -12.50 -18.89 3.61
CA THR A 104 -12.44 -17.45 3.84
C THR A 104 -11.58 -16.84 2.76
N GLU A 105 -12.19 -16.00 1.93
CA GLU A 105 -11.48 -15.22 0.92
C GLU A 105 -10.60 -14.19 1.65
N GLU A 106 -9.28 -14.35 1.59
CA GLU A 106 -8.42 -13.16 1.67
C GLU A 106 -8.44 -12.54 0.28
N GLU A 107 -8.96 -11.31 0.22
CA GLU A 107 -9.00 -10.47 -0.97
C GLU A 107 -7.58 -10.32 -1.54
N ASN A 108 -7.23 -11.14 -2.53
CA ASN A 108 -6.11 -10.86 -3.43
C ASN A 108 -6.52 -9.76 -4.42
N GLY A 109 -6.77 -8.56 -3.88
CA GLY A 109 -7.10 -7.36 -4.61
C GLY A 109 -6.88 -6.18 -3.67
N ILE A 110 -5.73 -5.53 -3.83
CA ILE A 110 -5.20 -4.45 -2.98
C ILE A 110 -4.85 -4.97 -1.57
N PRO A 111 -3.60 -4.86 -1.11
CA PRO A 111 -3.27 -5.24 0.27
C PRO A 111 -4.19 -4.49 1.23
N SER A 112 -4.67 -5.20 2.25
CA SER A 112 -5.53 -4.73 3.35
C SER A 112 -4.86 -3.67 4.24
N SER A 113 -4.15 -2.71 3.67
CA SER A 113 -3.82 -1.46 4.35
C SER A 113 -5.01 -0.52 4.33
N THR A 114 -6.21 -0.98 4.68
CA THR A 114 -7.19 -0.07 5.26
C THR A 114 -6.57 0.40 6.57
N GLU A 115 -5.85 1.53 6.54
CA GLU A 115 -5.35 2.16 7.76
C GLU A 115 -6.57 2.73 8.48
N ILE A 116 -7.22 1.90 9.31
CA ILE A 116 -8.46 2.28 10.00
C ILE A 116 -8.21 3.50 10.91
N LYS A 117 -7.00 3.68 11.46
CA LYS A 117 -6.57 4.89 12.17
C LYS A 117 -5.07 5.10 12.02
N SER A 118 -4.66 6.22 11.45
CA SER A 118 -3.26 6.67 11.55
C SER A 118 -3.11 7.62 12.75
N SER A 119 -1.92 7.77 13.31
CA SER A 119 -1.70 8.62 14.50
C SER A 119 -1.44 10.10 14.16
N VAL A 120 -1.53 10.46 12.89
CA VAL A 120 -1.08 11.76 12.35
C VAL A 120 -2.17 12.82 12.52
N LYS A 121 -1.84 13.96 13.11
CA LYS A 121 -2.75 15.10 13.26
C LYS A 121 -2.39 16.23 12.30
N PHE A 122 -3.33 17.15 12.09
CA PHE A 122 -3.07 18.39 11.33
C PHE A 122 -1.95 19.24 11.94
N GLU A 123 -1.79 19.15 13.26
CA GLU A 123 -0.73 19.84 14.01
C GLU A 123 0.66 19.29 13.69
N ASP A 124 0.75 18.01 13.32
CA ASP A 124 2.01 17.38 12.91
C ASP A 124 2.47 17.88 11.53
N VAL A 125 1.52 18.31 10.68
CA VAL A 125 1.83 18.93 9.39
C VAL A 125 2.26 20.36 9.60
N ILE A 126 3.56 20.61 9.62
CA ILE A 126 4.11 21.96 9.81
C ILE A 126 4.00 22.76 8.50
N GLY A 127 3.41 23.95 8.58
CA GLY A 127 3.21 24.83 7.43
C GLY A 127 1.99 24.48 6.58
N GLN A 128 2.06 24.76 5.28
CA GLN A 128 1.01 24.46 4.29
C GLN A 128 -0.37 25.07 4.64
N GLU A 129 -0.40 26.30 5.17
CA GLU A 129 -1.63 26.91 5.68
C GLU A 129 -2.73 27.02 4.62
N LEU A 130 -2.37 27.31 3.37
CA LEU A 130 -3.32 27.32 2.25
C LEU A 130 -3.90 25.93 1.97
N ALA A 131 -3.06 24.89 1.97
CA ALA A 131 -3.52 23.52 1.75
C ALA A 131 -4.42 23.05 2.90
N LYS A 132 -4.05 23.33 4.14
CA LYS A 132 -4.88 23.06 5.33
C LYS A 132 -6.21 23.79 5.26
N GLN A 133 -6.23 25.05 4.85
CA GLN A 133 -7.45 25.84 4.71
C GLN A 133 -8.39 25.23 3.67
N LYS A 134 -7.86 24.86 2.49
CA LYS A 134 -8.65 24.16 1.46
C LYS A 134 -9.17 22.80 1.95
N CYS A 135 -8.34 22.04 2.69
CA CYS A 135 -8.75 20.77 3.26
C CYS A 135 -9.90 20.89 4.29
N ARG A 136 -10.16 22.07 4.87
CA ARG A 136 -11.34 22.28 5.72
C ARG A 136 -12.65 22.13 4.95
N LEU A 137 -12.66 22.42 3.64
CA LEU A 137 -13.84 22.17 2.81
C LEU A 137 -14.13 20.67 2.70
N ILE A 138 -13.07 19.89 2.49
CA ILE A 138 -13.13 18.42 2.40
C ILE A 138 -13.54 17.83 3.76
N GLU A 139 -13.00 18.36 4.86
CA GLU A 139 -13.41 18.00 6.22
C GLU A 139 -14.91 18.17 6.42
N ARG A 140 -15.46 19.33 6.05
CA ARG A 140 -16.91 19.59 6.13
C ARG A 140 -17.74 18.65 5.25
N PHE A 141 -17.23 18.31 4.08
CA PHE A 141 -17.90 17.36 3.19
C PHE A 141 -17.95 15.96 3.82
N LEU A 142 -16.86 15.50 4.43
CA LEU A 142 -16.80 14.18 5.08
C LEU A 142 -17.65 14.12 6.36
N GLU A 143 -17.77 15.23 7.10
CA GLU A 143 -18.64 15.34 8.29
C GLU A 143 -20.14 15.36 7.92
N GLU A 144 -20.52 16.11 6.87
CA GLU A 144 -21.91 16.31 6.45
C GLU A 144 -22.09 16.10 4.93
N PRO A 145 -21.94 14.87 4.38
CA PRO A 145 -21.97 14.64 2.93
C PRO A 145 -23.28 15.11 2.26
N GLU A 146 -24.41 14.86 2.91
CA GLU A 146 -25.76 15.19 2.42
C GLU A 146 -25.95 16.69 2.17
N ARG A 147 -25.24 17.55 2.90
CA ARG A 147 -25.35 19.00 2.81
C ARG A 147 -24.76 19.56 1.51
N PHE A 148 -23.75 18.90 0.98
CA PHE A 148 -23.05 19.35 -0.22
C PHE A 148 -23.75 18.88 -1.50
N GLY A 149 -24.34 17.67 -1.49
CA GLY A 149 -24.98 17.08 -2.66
C GLY A 149 -24.07 17.12 -3.89
N LYS A 150 -24.52 17.76 -4.98
CA LYS A 150 -23.74 17.92 -6.23
C LYS A 150 -22.56 18.89 -6.16
N TRP A 151 -22.43 19.66 -5.07
CA TRP A 151 -21.36 20.65 -4.88
C TRP A 151 -20.23 20.12 -3.99
N ALA A 152 -20.26 18.83 -3.66
CA ALA A 152 -19.20 18.17 -2.90
C ALA A 152 -17.89 18.15 -3.69
N PRO A 153 -16.74 18.52 -3.10
CA PRO A 153 -15.43 18.33 -3.73
C PRO A 153 -15.05 16.85 -3.62
N ARG A 154 -15.39 16.04 -4.63
CA ARG A 154 -15.20 14.58 -4.59
C ARG A 154 -13.86 14.15 -5.16
N ASN A 155 -13.37 14.85 -6.19
CA ASN A 155 -12.10 14.56 -6.85
C ASN A 155 -11.09 15.68 -6.55
N ILE A 156 -10.11 15.42 -5.70
CA ILE A 156 -9.09 16.39 -5.28
C ILE A 156 -7.69 15.96 -5.74
N LEU A 157 -6.90 16.91 -6.24
CA LEU A 157 -5.50 16.72 -6.60
C LEU A 157 -4.57 17.45 -5.64
N PHE A 158 -3.72 16.71 -4.93
CA PHE A 158 -2.58 17.24 -4.19
C PHE A 158 -1.36 17.26 -5.10
N PHE A 159 -0.78 18.43 -5.30
CA PHE A 159 0.41 18.57 -6.14
C PHE A 159 1.50 19.41 -5.48
N GLY A 160 2.74 19.22 -5.90
CA GLY A 160 3.89 19.98 -5.42
C GLY A 160 5.12 19.11 -5.25
N PRO A 161 6.26 19.66 -4.81
CA PRO A 161 7.50 18.91 -4.66
C PRO A 161 7.35 17.68 -3.76
N SER A 162 8.18 16.66 -3.99
CA SER A 162 8.19 15.48 -3.11
C SER A 162 8.63 15.86 -1.69
N GLY A 163 8.09 15.19 -0.67
CA GLY A 163 8.52 15.41 0.70
C GLY A 163 7.94 16.66 1.39
N THR A 164 6.93 17.29 0.81
CA THR A 164 6.22 18.46 1.38
C THR A 164 5.03 18.10 2.29
N GLY A 165 4.75 16.81 2.48
CA GLY A 165 3.72 16.34 3.41
C GLY A 165 2.36 16.00 2.80
N LYS A 166 2.25 15.80 1.47
CA LYS A 166 0.99 15.40 0.78
C LYS A 166 0.30 14.20 1.43
N THR A 167 1.00 13.06 1.51
CA THR A 167 0.52 11.82 2.15
C THR A 167 0.20 12.03 3.62
N MET A 168 0.98 12.88 4.32
CA MET A 168 0.78 13.15 5.74
C MET A 168 -0.48 13.98 6.00
N LEU A 169 -0.78 14.96 5.14
CA LEU A 169 -1.99 15.77 5.23
C LEU A 169 -3.24 14.95 4.91
N ALA A 170 -3.19 14.05 3.92
CA ALA A 170 -4.30 13.15 3.63
C ALA A 170 -4.63 12.24 4.83
N LYS A 171 -3.61 11.64 5.45
CA LYS A 171 -3.76 10.86 6.68
C LYS A 171 -4.32 11.70 7.84
N ALA A 172 -3.82 12.92 8.03
CA ALA A 172 -4.33 13.84 9.04
C ALA A 172 -5.81 14.21 8.81
N LEU A 173 -6.22 14.38 7.55
CA LEU A 173 -7.61 14.65 7.17
C LEU A 173 -8.53 13.49 7.54
N ALA A 174 -8.14 12.26 7.20
CA ALA A 174 -8.87 11.05 7.55
C ALA A 174 -9.04 10.92 9.07
N ASN A 175 -7.96 11.08 9.84
CA ASN A 175 -8.01 10.95 11.30
C ASN A 175 -8.85 12.04 11.97
N LYS A 176 -8.85 13.26 11.41
CA LYS A 176 -9.63 14.37 11.97
C LYS A 176 -11.13 14.17 11.76
N THR A 177 -11.51 13.59 10.63
CA THR A 177 -12.91 13.29 10.26
C THR A 177 -13.38 11.92 10.76
N ASP A 178 -12.50 11.13 11.39
CA ASP A 178 -12.72 9.75 11.83
C ASP A 178 -13.25 8.83 10.71
N VAL A 179 -12.85 9.11 9.46
CA VAL A 179 -13.21 8.30 8.30
C VAL A 179 -12.04 7.39 7.89
N PRO A 180 -12.32 6.19 7.35
CA PRO A 180 -11.28 5.33 6.81
C PRO A 180 -10.55 5.98 5.62
N ILE A 181 -9.26 5.67 5.50
CA ILE A 181 -8.45 6.00 4.31
C ILE A 181 -7.96 4.72 3.64
N ILE A 182 -8.12 4.64 2.32
CA ILE A 182 -7.64 3.55 1.48
C ILE A 182 -6.44 4.06 0.66
N PRO A 183 -5.20 3.95 1.19
CA PRO A 183 -4.00 4.33 0.48
C PRO A 183 -3.67 3.31 -0.61
N VAL A 184 -3.51 3.79 -1.84
CA VAL A 184 -3.08 3.02 -3.00
C VAL A 184 -1.92 3.74 -3.66
N LYS A 185 -0.83 3.04 -3.98
CA LYS A 185 0.21 3.63 -4.83
C LYS A 185 -0.16 3.37 -6.27
N ALA A 186 -0.13 4.38 -7.13
CA ALA A 186 -0.44 4.22 -8.55
C ALA A 186 0.43 3.15 -9.24
N THR A 187 1.68 2.98 -8.79
CA THR A 187 2.58 1.92 -9.28
C THR A 187 2.11 0.50 -8.97
N GLN A 188 1.31 0.29 -7.92
CA GLN A 188 0.74 -1.01 -7.57
C GLN A 188 -0.37 -1.43 -8.56
N LEU A 189 -0.99 -0.46 -9.23
CA LEU A 189 -2.02 -0.73 -10.23
C LEU A 189 -1.43 -1.25 -11.55
N ILE A 190 -0.12 -1.12 -11.75
CA ILE A 190 0.57 -1.63 -12.95
C ILE A 190 0.87 -3.12 -12.72
N GLY A 191 -0.09 -3.98 -13.08
CA GLY A 191 0.05 -5.44 -13.03
C GLY A 191 0.90 -6.02 -14.16
N GLU A 192 1.22 -7.31 -14.05
CA GLU A 192 1.90 -8.07 -15.11
C GLU A 192 0.95 -8.47 -16.25
N TYR A 193 -0.36 -8.58 -15.97
CA TYR A 193 -1.38 -8.91 -16.96
C TYR A 193 -2.22 -7.69 -17.37
N VAL A 194 -2.61 -7.70 -18.64
CA VAL A 194 -3.50 -6.70 -19.24
C VAL A 194 -4.87 -6.76 -18.56
N GLY A 195 -5.40 -5.62 -18.16
CA GLY A 195 -6.72 -5.50 -17.51
C GLY A 195 -6.73 -5.62 -15.98
N ASP A 196 -5.67 -6.12 -15.35
CA ASP A 196 -5.61 -6.27 -13.89
C ASP A 196 -5.74 -4.93 -13.16
N GLY A 197 -5.02 -3.91 -13.64
CA GLY A 197 -5.07 -2.60 -13.02
C GLY A 197 -6.42 -1.91 -13.16
N ALA A 198 -7.13 -2.13 -14.28
CA ALA A 198 -8.49 -1.63 -14.47
C ALA A 198 -9.46 -2.31 -13.49
N ARG A 199 -9.38 -3.64 -13.35
CA ARG A 199 -10.18 -4.39 -12.37
C ARG A 199 -9.91 -3.93 -10.94
N GLN A 200 -8.66 -3.71 -10.57
CA GLN A 200 -8.29 -3.21 -9.24
C GLN A 200 -8.88 -1.83 -8.95
N ILE A 201 -8.96 -0.95 -9.96
CA ILE A 201 -9.61 0.37 -9.80
C ILE A 201 -11.11 0.21 -9.51
N HIS A 202 -11.83 -0.62 -10.27
CA HIS A 202 -13.25 -0.86 -10.01
C HIS A 202 -13.46 -1.42 -8.59
N GLN A 203 -12.69 -2.44 -8.20
CA GLN A 203 -12.76 -3.03 -6.87
C GLN A 203 -12.42 -2.03 -5.75
N LEU A 204 -11.45 -1.14 -5.97
CA LEU A 204 -11.08 -0.09 -5.02
C LEU A 204 -12.28 0.81 -4.70
N TYR A 205 -13.01 1.21 -5.73
CA TYR A 205 -14.14 2.11 -5.60
C TYR A 205 -15.40 1.43 -5.06
N ASP A 206 -15.66 0.17 -5.46
CA ASP A 206 -16.74 -0.63 -4.88
C ASP A 206 -16.53 -0.83 -3.38
N ARG A 207 -15.30 -1.15 -2.96
CA ARG A 207 -14.94 -1.24 -1.55
C ARG A 207 -15.09 0.09 -0.82
N ALA A 208 -14.71 1.19 -1.46
CA ALA A 208 -14.85 2.52 -0.88
C ALA A 208 -16.33 2.88 -0.63
N GLU A 209 -17.23 2.47 -1.52
CA GLU A 209 -18.67 2.63 -1.37
C GLU A 209 -19.22 1.87 -0.16
N GLU A 210 -18.80 0.62 0.03
CA GLU A 210 -19.16 -0.18 1.22
C GLU A 210 -18.64 0.42 2.53
N MET A 211 -17.56 1.19 2.46
CA MET A 211 -16.89 1.83 3.60
C MET A 211 -17.28 3.30 3.80
N ALA A 212 -18.21 3.83 3.00
CA ALA A 212 -18.56 5.24 3.04
C ALA A 212 -19.12 5.66 4.42
N PRO A 213 -18.78 6.86 4.93
CA PRO A 213 -17.90 7.86 4.33
C PRO A 213 -16.41 7.49 4.43
N CYS A 214 -15.65 7.64 3.35
CA CYS A 214 -14.22 7.29 3.32
C CYS A 214 -13.39 8.13 2.33
N ILE A 215 -12.07 8.04 2.43
CA ILE A 215 -11.11 8.67 1.52
C ILE A 215 -10.35 7.60 0.74
N ILE A 216 -10.41 7.63 -0.58
CA ILE A 216 -9.48 6.92 -1.46
C ILE A 216 -8.25 7.83 -1.64
N PHE A 217 -7.05 7.35 -1.31
CA PHE A 217 -5.82 8.12 -1.50
C PHE A 217 -4.88 7.45 -2.50
N ILE A 218 -4.78 8.01 -3.72
CA ILE A 218 -3.91 7.50 -4.78
C ILE A 218 -2.61 8.30 -4.81
N ASP A 219 -1.51 7.71 -4.37
CA ASP A 219 -0.19 8.36 -4.37
C ASP A 219 0.56 8.15 -5.69
N GLU A 220 1.42 9.11 -6.04
CA GLU A 220 2.27 9.10 -7.24
C GLU A 220 1.48 8.88 -8.55
N LEU A 221 0.36 9.59 -8.74
CA LEU A 221 -0.50 9.48 -9.92
C LEU A 221 0.26 9.66 -11.25
N ASP A 222 1.35 10.44 -11.24
CA ASP A 222 2.27 10.59 -12.38
C ASP A 222 2.98 9.30 -12.80
N ALA A 223 2.83 8.18 -12.08
CA ALA A 223 3.29 6.88 -12.52
C ALA A 223 2.39 6.26 -13.60
N ILE A 224 1.09 6.55 -13.60
CA ILE A 224 0.10 5.97 -14.53
C ILE A 224 -0.52 7.01 -15.46
N ALA A 225 -0.59 8.28 -15.05
CA ALA A 225 -1.36 9.30 -15.75
C ALA A 225 -0.51 10.37 -16.46
N LEU A 226 0.63 9.96 -17.04
CA LEU A 226 1.46 10.84 -17.86
C LEU A 226 0.75 11.16 -19.19
N ASP A 227 0.95 12.38 -19.71
CA ASP A 227 0.46 12.78 -21.04
C ASP A 227 0.84 11.72 -22.08
N ARG A 228 -0.16 11.30 -22.88
CA ARG A 228 -0.07 10.25 -23.91
C ARG A 228 1.14 10.39 -24.84
N LYS A 229 1.64 11.62 -25.03
CA LYS A 229 2.87 11.89 -25.81
C LYS A 229 4.14 11.29 -25.20
N TYR A 230 4.16 11.04 -23.89
CA TYR A 230 5.24 10.37 -23.16
C TYR A 230 4.97 8.87 -22.96
N GLN A 231 3.80 8.38 -23.35
CA GLN A 231 3.39 6.98 -23.23
C GLN A 231 3.56 6.19 -24.54
N GLU A 232 4.68 6.37 -25.23
CA GLU A 232 5.09 5.35 -26.20
C GLU A 232 5.37 4.06 -25.40
N LEU A 233 4.51 3.03 -25.55
CA LEU A 233 4.76 1.59 -25.28
C LEU A 233 3.95 0.82 -24.21
N ARG A 234 2.88 1.32 -23.57
CA ARG A 234 2.05 0.46 -22.66
C ARG A 234 0.55 0.66 -22.78
N GLY A 235 -0.13 -0.20 -23.55
CA GLY A 235 -1.59 -0.23 -23.66
C GLY A 235 -2.27 -0.43 -22.29
N ASP A 236 -1.66 -1.25 -21.43
CA ASP A 236 -2.15 -1.59 -20.09
C ASP A 236 -2.32 -0.35 -19.21
N VAL A 237 -1.41 0.63 -19.33
CA VAL A 237 -1.50 1.89 -18.56
C VAL A 237 -2.66 2.76 -19.03
N SER A 238 -2.97 2.75 -20.33
CA SER A 238 -4.12 3.47 -20.87
C SER A 238 -5.44 2.91 -20.35
N GLU A 239 -5.54 1.59 -20.17
CA GLU A 239 -6.75 0.95 -19.61
C GLU A 239 -6.96 1.36 -18.16
N ILE A 240 -5.89 1.38 -17.36
CA ILE A 240 -5.91 1.85 -15.96
C ILE A 240 -6.40 3.30 -15.88
N VAL A 241 -5.86 4.20 -16.71
CA VAL A 241 -6.29 5.61 -16.73
C VAL A 241 -7.75 5.74 -17.14
N ASN A 242 -8.21 4.98 -18.13
CA ASN A 242 -9.61 4.99 -18.56
C ASN A 242 -10.56 4.46 -17.46
N ALA A 243 -10.17 3.40 -16.75
CA ALA A 243 -10.93 2.89 -15.60
C ALA A 243 -11.02 3.95 -14.49
N LEU A 244 -9.91 4.61 -14.16
CA LEU A 244 -9.89 5.69 -13.17
C LEU A 244 -10.78 6.87 -13.57
N LEU A 245 -10.73 7.29 -14.84
CA LEU A 245 -11.62 8.32 -15.38
C LEU A 245 -13.11 7.94 -15.24
N THR A 246 -13.43 6.67 -15.54
CA THR A 246 -14.80 6.14 -15.42
C THR A 246 -15.29 6.21 -13.98
N GLU A 247 -14.46 5.78 -13.02
CA GLU A 247 -14.79 5.85 -11.59
C GLU A 247 -14.89 7.29 -11.07
N MET A 248 -14.00 8.18 -11.52
CA MET A 248 -14.03 9.60 -11.15
C MET A 248 -15.26 10.33 -11.69
N ASP A 249 -15.74 9.97 -12.89
CA ASP A 249 -16.97 10.53 -13.46
C ASP A 249 -18.22 9.96 -12.73
N GLY A 250 -18.17 8.70 -12.28
CA GLY A 250 -19.23 8.02 -11.53
C GLY A 250 -19.29 8.35 -10.02
N ILE A 251 -18.26 8.99 -9.45
CA ILE A 251 -18.15 9.27 -8.01
C ILE A 251 -19.32 10.10 -7.44
N VAL A 252 -20.04 10.83 -8.29
CA VAL A 252 -21.22 11.61 -7.91
C VAL A 252 -22.34 10.72 -7.35
N GLU A 253 -22.42 9.47 -7.79
CA GLU A 253 -23.42 8.49 -7.34
C GLU A 253 -23.03 7.84 -6.00
N ARG A 254 -21.76 7.95 -5.58
CA ARG A 254 -21.23 7.34 -4.35
C ARG A 254 -21.16 8.34 -3.21
N ASP A 255 -22.25 8.49 -2.46
CA ASP A 255 -22.32 9.44 -1.35
C ASP A 255 -21.30 9.15 -0.25
N GLY A 256 -20.57 10.18 0.16
CA GLY A 256 -19.55 10.08 1.22
C GLY A 256 -18.19 9.54 0.78
N VAL A 257 -17.98 9.22 -0.49
CA VAL A 257 -16.66 8.82 -1.03
C VAL A 257 -15.91 10.04 -1.57
N CYS A 258 -14.66 10.21 -1.14
CA CYS A 258 -13.76 11.27 -1.58
C CYS A 258 -12.47 10.67 -2.15
N THR A 259 -12.11 11.03 -3.38
CA THR A 259 -10.84 10.63 -4.00
C THR A 259 -9.82 11.76 -3.92
N ILE A 260 -8.69 11.48 -3.28
CA ILE A 260 -7.53 12.37 -3.21
C ILE A 260 -6.37 11.72 -3.96
N CYS A 261 -5.94 12.33 -5.07
CA CYS A 261 -4.76 11.91 -5.80
C CYS A 261 -3.56 12.80 -5.50
N SER A 262 -2.35 12.25 -5.53
CA SER A 262 -1.11 12.95 -5.23
C SER A 262 -0.14 12.87 -6.42
N THR A 263 0.49 14.00 -6.80
CA THR A 263 1.52 14.04 -7.84
C THR A 263 2.67 14.98 -7.49
N ASN A 264 3.87 14.67 -8.01
CA ASN A 264 4.99 15.60 -7.98
C ASN A 264 5.17 16.36 -9.31
N ARG A 265 4.43 15.99 -10.35
CA ARG A 265 4.62 16.45 -11.74
C ARG A 265 3.31 16.85 -12.39
N ILE A 266 2.64 17.87 -11.85
CA ILE A 266 1.33 18.34 -12.36
C ILE A 266 1.35 18.68 -13.86
N TYR A 267 2.44 19.26 -14.37
CA TYR A 267 2.55 19.61 -15.79
C TYR A 267 2.75 18.42 -16.73
N SER A 268 3.06 17.24 -16.18
CA SER A 268 3.22 16.00 -16.93
C SER A 268 1.94 15.17 -16.96
N LEU A 269 0.92 15.55 -16.19
CA LEU A 269 -0.35 14.82 -16.16
C LEU A 269 -1.15 15.03 -17.44
N ASP A 270 -1.82 13.96 -17.88
CA ASP A 270 -2.76 14.00 -18.99
C ASP A 270 -3.89 15.03 -18.74
N SER A 271 -4.29 15.77 -19.78
CA SER A 271 -5.29 16.82 -19.62
C SER A 271 -6.69 16.29 -19.34
N ALA A 272 -7.02 15.06 -19.79
CA ALA A 272 -8.31 14.44 -19.54
C ALA A 272 -8.44 14.10 -18.06
N ILE A 273 -7.43 13.48 -17.43
CA ILE A 273 -7.47 13.20 -15.99
C ILE A 273 -7.50 14.50 -15.19
N ARG A 274 -6.72 15.50 -15.60
CA ARG A 274 -6.67 16.77 -14.89
C ARG A 274 -8.02 17.47 -14.86
N SER A 275 -8.79 17.37 -15.95
CA SER A 275 -10.13 17.96 -16.06
C SER A 275 -11.17 17.38 -15.09
N ARG A 276 -10.91 16.21 -14.49
CA ARG A 276 -11.82 15.56 -13.53
C ARG A 276 -11.58 15.97 -12.08
N PHE A 277 -10.47 16.64 -11.79
CA PHE A 277 -10.24 17.19 -10.46
C PHE A 277 -10.99 18.50 -10.30
N GLU A 278 -11.82 18.57 -9.26
CA GLU A 278 -12.64 19.72 -8.92
C GLU A 278 -11.83 20.73 -8.08
N GLU A 279 -10.88 20.23 -7.30
CA GLU A 279 -9.97 21.05 -6.49
C GLU A 279 -8.51 20.63 -6.71
N GLU A 280 -7.66 21.61 -7.00
CA GLU A 280 -6.20 21.46 -7.04
C GLU A 280 -5.60 22.16 -5.80
N ILE A 281 -4.86 21.39 -4.99
CA ILE A 281 -4.24 21.85 -3.75
C ILE A 281 -2.72 21.78 -3.90
N GLU A 282 -2.09 22.95 -3.93
CA GLU A 282 -0.65 23.11 -4.03
C GLU A 282 0.03 22.93 -2.67
N PHE A 283 1.12 22.16 -2.67
CA PHE A 283 2.04 22.01 -1.56
C PHE A 283 3.37 22.66 -1.92
N VAL A 284 3.81 23.60 -1.09
CA VAL A 284 5.04 24.37 -1.34
C VAL A 284 6.19 23.90 -0.47
N LEU A 285 7.41 24.34 -0.78
CA LEU A 285 8.54 24.12 0.12
C LEU A 285 8.39 24.99 1.38
N PRO A 286 8.86 24.52 2.55
CA PRO A 286 8.71 25.26 3.79
C PRO A 286 9.51 26.58 3.78
N GLY A 287 8.91 27.63 4.33
CA GLY A 287 9.58 28.90 4.62
C GLY A 287 10.51 28.81 5.83
N GLU A 288 11.32 29.84 6.08
CA GLU A 288 12.33 29.83 7.17
C GLU A 288 11.71 29.53 8.55
N GLU A 289 10.56 30.13 8.88
CA GLU A 289 9.86 29.89 10.15
C GLU A 289 9.32 28.45 10.27
N GLU A 290 8.88 27.86 9.17
CA GLU A 290 8.40 26.47 9.12
C GLU A 290 9.57 25.50 9.26
N VAL A 291 10.71 25.80 8.64
CA VAL A 291 11.94 25.02 8.79
C VAL A 291 12.42 24.99 10.25
N ILE A 292 12.39 26.13 10.94
CA ILE A 292 12.73 26.19 12.38
C ILE A 292 11.82 25.26 13.18
N ARG A 293 10.50 25.34 12.96
CA ARG A 293 9.53 24.47 13.63
C ARG A 293 9.76 22.99 13.32
N ILE A 294 10.10 22.65 12.07
CA ILE A 294 10.45 21.28 11.67
C ILE A 294 11.67 20.80 12.45
N PHE A 295 12.73 21.60 12.55
CA PHE A 295 13.91 21.24 13.34
C PHE A 295 13.58 21.05 14.82
N GLU A 296 12.88 22.01 15.44
CA GLU A 296 12.52 21.95 16.85
C GLU A 296 11.62 20.77 17.20
N SER A 297 10.66 20.42 16.34
CA SER A 297 9.76 19.30 16.55
C SER A 297 10.51 17.96 16.47
N ASN A 298 11.37 17.80 15.46
CA ASN A 298 12.08 16.53 15.24
C ASN A 298 13.28 16.35 16.18
N VAL A 299 13.94 17.41 16.62
CA VAL A 299 15.04 17.29 17.59
C VAL A 299 14.56 16.74 18.94
N LYS A 300 13.30 17.00 19.33
CA LYS A 300 12.71 16.44 20.55
C LYS A 300 12.55 14.91 20.51
N THR A 301 12.58 14.31 19.32
CA THR A 301 12.49 12.85 19.15
C THR A 301 13.86 12.17 19.07
N PHE A 302 14.95 12.94 19.17
CA PHE A 302 16.30 12.37 19.10
C PHE A 302 16.61 11.51 20.33
N PRO A 303 17.38 10.42 20.15
CA PRO A 303 17.89 9.61 21.26
C PRO A 303 19.08 10.27 21.99
N LEU A 304 19.66 11.34 21.41
CA LEU A 304 20.78 12.10 21.97
C LEU A 304 20.34 13.53 22.28
N GLN A 305 20.97 14.16 23.27
CA GLN A 305 20.73 15.58 23.56
C GLN A 305 21.32 16.46 22.46
N VAL A 306 20.68 17.60 22.21
CA VAL A 306 21.11 18.57 21.20
C VAL A 306 21.51 19.86 21.89
N GLU A 307 22.77 20.27 21.73
CA GLU A 307 23.32 21.47 22.36
C GLU A 307 23.95 22.43 21.36
N GLY A 308 24.00 23.73 21.73
CA GLY A 308 24.71 24.75 20.94
C GLY A 308 24.18 24.94 19.52
N CYS A 309 22.89 24.67 19.29
CA CYS A 309 22.25 24.76 17.97
C CYS A 309 21.48 26.06 17.80
N ASN A 310 21.77 26.78 16.72
CA ASN A 310 21.01 27.96 16.31
C ASN A 310 20.16 27.60 15.08
N PHE A 311 18.89 27.23 15.32
CA PHE A 311 17.98 26.83 14.25
C PHE A 311 17.66 27.97 13.29
N GLN A 312 17.71 29.24 13.74
CA GLN A 312 17.53 30.38 12.85
C GLN A 312 18.65 30.47 11.80
N ALA A 313 19.90 30.21 12.19
CA ALA A 313 21.03 30.19 11.27
C ALA A 313 20.98 29.00 10.31
N LEU A 314 20.55 27.82 10.79
CA LEU A 314 20.38 26.63 9.96
C LEU A 314 19.24 26.77 8.95
N ALA A 315 18.12 27.41 9.34
CA ALA A 315 16.99 27.64 8.44
C ALA A 315 17.36 28.48 7.21
N LYS A 316 18.23 29.48 7.37
CA LYS A 316 18.75 30.28 6.23
C LYS A 316 19.56 29.45 5.24
N LYS A 317 20.23 28.39 5.71
CA LYS A 317 20.99 27.44 4.88
C LYS A 317 20.11 26.36 4.24
N ALA A 318 18.87 26.24 4.68
CA ALA A 318 17.93 25.19 4.30
C ALA A 318 17.01 25.55 3.13
N LYS A 319 17.25 26.70 2.47
CA LYS A 319 16.41 27.18 1.37
C LYS A 319 16.36 26.15 0.24
N GLY A 320 15.14 25.81 -0.19
CA GLY A 320 14.91 24.86 -1.29
C GLY A 320 14.80 23.40 -0.86
N LEU A 321 14.90 23.09 0.43
CA LEU A 321 14.74 21.73 0.95
C LEU A 321 13.29 21.44 1.33
N SER A 322 12.82 20.22 1.04
CA SER A 322 11.51 19.74 1.51
C SER A 322 11.56 19.32 2.98
N GLY A 323 10.40 19.17 3.62
CA GLY A 323 10.32 18.64 4.99
C GLY A 323 11.03 17.28 5.14
N ARG A 324 10.84 16.39 4.16
CA ARG A 324 11.55 15.11 4.10
C ARG A 324 13.06 15.28 3.98
N ASP A 325 13.55 16.23 3.19
CA ASP A 325 15.00 16.49 3.06
C ASP A 325 15.59 16.99 4.37
N LEU A 326 14.90 17.88 5.09
CA LEU A 326 15.34 18.38 6.39
C LEU A 326 15.49 17.24 7.39
N VAL A 327 14.52 16.32 7.43
CA VAL A 327 14.54 15.17 8.35
C VAL A 327 15.58 14.14 7.92
N GLU A 328 15.50 13.64 6.69
CA GLU A 328 16.33 12.51 6.24
C GLU A 328 17.75 12.91 5.89
N LYS A 329 17.97 14.08 5.28
CA LYS A 329 19.29 14.48 4.77
C LYS A 329 20.06 15.38 5.73
N VAL A 330 19.38 16.17 6.57
CA VAL A 330 20.04 17.07 7.53
C VAL A 330 20.03 16.47 8.94
N LEU A 331 18.84 16.33 9.55
CA LEU A 331 18.69 15.91 10.95
C LEU A 331 19.27 14.52 11.20
N LYS A 332 18.82 13.52 10.42
CA LYS A 332 19.26 12.14 10.57
C LYS A 332 20.75 11.97 10.29
N THR A 333 21.29 12.68 9.30
CA THR A 333 22.74 12.67 9.00
C THR A 333 23.55 13.23 10.17
N ALA A 334 23.11 14.34 10.78
CA ALA A 334 23.78 14.93 11.94
C ALA A 334 23.74 13.99 13.15
N LEU A 335 22.59 13.39 13.43
CA LEU A 335 22.41 12.41 14.50
C LEU A 335 23.32 11.18 14.29
N HIS A 336 23.27 10.59 13.09
CA HIS A 336 24.09 9.42 12.77
C HIS A 336 25.58 9.71 12.88
N GLN A 337 26.02 10.91 12.50
CA GLN A 337 27.43 11.29 12.64
C GLN A 337 27.85 11.35 14.12
N ALA A 338 27.03 11.92 14.99
CA ALA A 338 27.33 11.92 16.43
C ALA A 338 27.37 10.50 17.00
N ILE A 339 26.44 9.63 16.61
CA ILE A 339 26.40 8.23 17.06
C ILE A 339 27.62 7.45 16.56
N ILE A 340 28.02 7.61 15.29
CA ILE A 340 29.20 6.93 14.71
C ILE A 340 30.49 7.35 15.41
N GLU A 341 30.56 8.59 15.89
CA GLU A 341 31.71 9.12 16.63
C GLU A 341 31.64 8.81 18.15
N ASP A 342 30.72 7.92 18.57
CA ASP A 342 30.48 7.54 19.97
C ASP A 342 30.23 8.75 20.90
N ARG A 343 29.61 9.82 20.35
CA ARG A 343 29.26 11.02 21.11
C ARG A 343 27.87 10.93 21.72
N GLU A 344 27.72 11.49 22.93
CA GLU A 344 26.45 11.55 23.65
C GLU A 344 25.59 12.78 23.27
N ILE A 345 26.17 13.75 22.55
CA ILE A 345 25.55 15.04 22.23
C ILE A 345 25.70 15.36 20.74
N VAL A 346 24.62 15.80 20.12
CA VAL A 346 24.61 16.38 18.78
C VAL A 346 24.79 17.90 18.89
N THR A 347 25.72 18.45 18.12
CA THR A 347 26.06 19.88 18.17
C THR A 347 25.66 20.61 16.90
N GLY A 348 25.63 21.95 16.96
CA GLY A 348 25.37 22.80 15.79
C GLY A 348 26.28 22.48 14.59
N LYS A 349 27.54 22.08 14.86
CA LYS A 349 28.52 21.71 13.83
C LYS A 349 28.10 20.47 13.03
N ASP A 350 27.37 19.55 13.65
CA ASP A 350 26.93 18.31 12.98
C ASP A 350 25.87 18.62 11.92
N PHE A 351 24.94 19.53 12.24
CA PHE A 351 23.97 20.03 11.26
C PHE A 351 24.66 20.81 10.13
N GLU A 352 25.64 21.65 10.45
CA GLU A 352 26.42 22.36 9.42
C GLU A 352 27.18 21.40 8.50
N ASN A 353 27.80 20.37 9.06
CA ASN A 353 28.47 19.32 8.29
C ASN A 353 27.48 18.57 7.40
N ALA A 354 26.26 18.31 7.87
CA ALA A 354 25.22 17.68 7.07
C ALA A 354 24.82 18.55 5.87
N PHE A 355 24.68 19.87 6.03
CA PHE A 355 24.46 20.80 4.92
C PHE A 355 25.61 20.82 3.91
N VAL A 356 26.87 20.78 4.37
CA VAL A 356 28.05 20.72 3.48
C VAL A 356 28.06 19.41 2.69
N LYS A 357 27.76 18.27 3.33
CA LYS A 357 27.65 16.96 2.66
C LYS A 357 26.54 16.95 1.61
N LEU A 358 25.42 17.61 1.90
CA LEU A 358 24.30 17.73 0.96
C LEU A 358 24.71 18.50 -0.31
N GLY A 359 25.32 19.68 -0.15
CA GLY A 359 25.80 20.49 -1.28
C GLY A 359 26.93 19.84 -2.08
N ARG A 360 27.69 18.90 -1.50
CA ARG A 360 28.71 18.13 -2.22
C ARG A 360 28.14 16.99 -3.07
N LYS A 361 26.94 16.47 -2.75
CA LYS A 361 26.31 15.38 -3.53
C LYS A 361 25.72 15.86 -4.87
N ASP A 362 25.41 17.15 -5.00
CA ASP A 362 24.95 17.75 -6.26
C ASP A 362 26.11 18.10 -7.22
N ILE A 363 27.35 17.90 -6.78
CA ILE A 363 28.55 17.97 -7.63
C ILE A 363 29.00 16.51 -7.80
N PRO A 364 28.95 15.91 -8.99
CA PRO A 364 29.50 14.57 -9.20
C PRO A 364 31.00 14.61 -8.92
N GLN A 365 31.40 14.26 -7.69
CA GLN A 365 32.76 13.87 -7.41
C GLN A 365 32.92 12.46 -7.94
N GLY A 366 33.41 12.37 -9.18
CA GLY A 366 34.03 11.14 -9.66
C GLY A 366 35.08 10.68 -8.64
N PRO A 367 35.32 9.37 -8.51
CA PRO A 367 36.24 8.86 -7.51
C PRO A 367 37.65 9.42 -7.75
N SER A 368 38.04 10.39 -6.93
CA SER A 368 39.42 10.82 -6.78
C SER A 368 40.11 9.74 -5.96
N GLU A 369 40.89 8.91 -6.66
CA GLU A 369 41.90 8.00 -6.13
C GLU A 369 41.37 6.65 -5.58
N LEU A 370 41.26 5.68 -6.50
CA LEU A 370 41.63 4.30 -6.19
C LEU A 370 43.16 4.28 -5.96
N TYR A 371 43.59 4.11 -4.71
CA TYR A 371 44.92 3.55 -4.46
C TYR A 371 44.79 2.03 -4.34
N ILE A 372 45.70 1.38 -5.06
CA ILE A 372 45.86 -0.05 -5.33
C ILE A 372 45.85 -0.92 -4.07
#